data_AF-A0A935VV15-F1
#
_entry.id   AF-A0A935VV15-F1
#
_cell.length_a   1.000
_cell.length_b   1.000
_cell.length_c   1.000
_cell.angle_alpha   90.00
_cell.angle_beta   90.00
_cell.angle_gamma   90.00
#
_symmetry.space_group_name_H-M   'P 1'
#
loop_
_entity.id
_entity.type
_entity.pdbx_description
1 polymer ?
#
loop_
_entity_poly.entity_id
_entity_poly.type
_entity_poly.pdbx_seq_one_letter_code
_entity_poly.pdbx_strand_id
1 'polypeptide(L)' 'MSTMNISLPETLRTFVDTQVSDGDYGSSSEYVRELLRKEQDRVRLREMLLEGAASPLSENVWNAEYFEKMRQSLKAEKK' A
#
# COMPACT_ATOMS: atom_id res chain seq x y z
N MET A 1 13.23 -13.39 15.52
CA MET A 1 11.83 -13.15 15.14
C MET A 1 10.98 -13.23 16.38
N SER A 2 10.02 -12.32 16.55
CA SER A 2 9.03 -12.43 17.64
C SER A 2 7.89 -13.34 17.18
N THR A 3 7.51 -14.31 18.01
CA THR A 3 6.38 -15.21 17.73
C THR A 3 5.09 -14.59 18.24
N MET A 4 4.03 -14.66 17.44
CA MET A 4 2.68 -14.22 17.81
C MET A 4 1.72 -15.40 17.67
N ASN A 5 1.04 -15.77 18.75
CA ASN A 5 0.01 -16.81 18.75
C ASN A 5 -1.36 -16.15 18.58
N ILE A 6 -2.17 -16.67 17.66
CA ILE A 6 -3.49 -16.12 17.34
C ILE A 6 -4.49 -17.28 17.38
N SER A 7 -5.56 -17.13 18.16
CA SER A 7 -6.69 -18.05 18.14
C SER A 7 -7.70 -17.60 17.10
N LEU A 8 -8.07 -18.49 16.18
CA LEU A 8 -9.05 -18.21 15.14
C LEU A 8 -10.30 -19.09 15.36
N PRO A 9 -11.51 -18.55 15.14
CA PRO A 9 -12.71 -19.36 14.97
C PRO A 9 -12.53 -20.34 13.80
N GLU A 10 -13.21 -21.49 13.87
CA GLU A 10 -13.07 -22.55 12.88
C GLU A 10 -13.34 -22.07 11.44
N THR A 11 -14.29 -21.15 11.26
CA THR A 11 -14.59 -20.55 9.95
C THR A 11 -13.40 -19.82 9.34
N LEU A 12 -12.66 -19.05 10.14
CA LEU A 12 -11.47 -18.33 9.68
C LEU A 12 -10.29 -19.27 9.48
N ARG A 13 -10.18 -20.32 10.31
CA ARG A 13 -9.15 -21.34 10.13
C ARG A 13 -9.33 -22.06 8.79
N THR A 14 -10.53 -22.56 8.51
CA THR A 14 -10.85 -23.23 7.24
C THR A 14 -10.58 -22.32 6.05
N PHE A 15 -10.96 -21.03 6.15
CA PHE A 15 -10.65 -20.07 5.10
C PHE A 15 -9.14 -19.94 4.85
N VAL A 16 -8.33 -19.77 5.90
CA VAL A 16 -6.87 -19.69 5.78
C VAL A 16 -6.30 -20.97 5.18
N ASP A 17 -6.78 -22.13 5.61
CA ASP A 17 -6.29 -23.42 5.11
C ASP A 17 -6.60 -23.59 3.61
N THR A 18 -7.77 -23.15 3.13
CA THR A 18 -8.10 -23.11 1.69
C THR A 18 -7.18 -22.16 0.92
N GLN A 19 -6.85 -20.99 1.49
CA GLN A 19 -5.93 -20.06 0.82
C GLN A 19 -4.50 -20.62 0.73
N VAL A 20 -4.09 -21.44 1.69
CA VAL A 20 -2.81 -22.14 1.68
C VAL A 20 -2.83 -23.33 0.72
N SER A 21 -3.94 -24.07 0.61
CA SER A 21 -4.04 -25.21 -0.32
C SER A 21 -4.11 -24.79 -1.78
N ASP A 22 -4.83 -23.70 -2.06
CA ASP A 22 -5.14 -23.27 -3.42
C ASP A 22 -4.14 -22.24 -3.95
N GLY A 23 -3.38 -21.60 -3.05
CA GLY A 23 -2.42 -20.56 -3.36
C GLY A 23 -0.96 -21.01 -3.23
N ASP A 24 -0.04 -20.10 -3.54
CA ASP A 24 1.41 -20.33 -3.46
C ASP A 24 2.00 -20.13 -2.05
N TYR A 25 1.19 -20.27 -0.99
CA TYR A 25 1.65 -20.05 0.38
C TYR A 25 2.12 -21.38 1.01
N GLY A 26 3.28 -21.38 1.66
CA GLY A 26 3.84 -22.56 2.33
C GLY A 26 3.29 -22.82 3.73
N SER A 27 2.57 -21.87 4.33
CA SER A 27 1.93 -22.04 5.65
C SER A 27 0.84 -21.00 5.95
N SER A 28 -0.03 -21.31 6.91
CA SER A 28 -1.03 -20.36 7.44
C SER A 28 -0.38 -19.09 8.00
N SER A 29 0.77 -19.22 8.67
CA SER A 29 1.52 -18.06 9.19
C SER A 29 2.10 -17.19 8.07
N GLU A 30 2.42 -17.76 6.91
CA GLU A 30 2.86 -17.00 5.74
C GLU A 30 1.71 -16.21 5.12
N TYR A 31 0.57 -16.86 4.91
CA TYR A 31 -0.62 -16.20 4.42
C TYR A 31 -1.04 -15.02 5.30
N VAL A 32 -1.08 -15.22 6.63
CA VAL A 32 -1.43 -14.17 7.58
C VAL A 32 -0.41 -13.02 7.57
N ARG A 33 0.89 -13.30 7.42
CA ARG A 33 1.93 -12.26 7.30
C ARG A 33 1.73 -11.41 6.05
N GLU A 34 1.41 -12.02 4.92
CA GLU A 34 1.15 -11.31 3.67
C GLU A 34 -0.14 -10.49 3.74
N LEU A 35 -1.20 -11.00 4.38
CA LEU A 35 -2.41 -10.23 4.66
C LEU A 35 -2.11 -8.99 5.51
N LEU A 36 -1.27 -9.12 6.55
CA LEU A 36 -0.90 -7.99 7.40
C LEU A 36 -0.08 -6.94 6.64
N ARG A 37 0.80 -7.34 5.72
CA ARG A 37 1.54 -6.41 4.85
C ARG A 37 0.58 -5.63 3.93
N LYS A 38 -0.35 -6.33 3.28
CA LYS A 38 -1.39 -5.68 2.45
C LYS A 38 -2.24 -4.71 3.26
N GLU A 39 -2.56 -5.06 4.51
CA GLU A 39 -3.29 -4.16 5.40
C GLU A 39 -2.47 -2.92 5.76
N GLN A 40 -1.18 -3.08 6.08
CA GLN A 40 -0.28 -1.95 6.33
C GLN A 40 -0.19 -1.02 5.12
N ASP A 41 -0.06 -1.58 3.92
CA ASP A 41 -0.03 -0.80 2.68
C ASP A 41 -1.34 -0.04 2.46
N ARG A 42 -2.48 -0.68 2.75
CA ARG A 42 -3.81 -0.05 2.66
C ARG A 42 -3.95 1.12 3.64
N VAL A 43 -3.53 0.93 4.89
CA VAL A 43 -3.56 1.98 5.92
C VAL A 43 -2.66 3.14 5.50
N ARG A 44 -1.43 2.85 5.05
CA ARG A 44 -0.48 3.86 4.58
C ARG A 44 -1.04 4.66 3.39
N LEU A 45 -1.63 3.98 2.41
CA LEU A 45 -2.26 4.64 1.27
C LEU A 45 -3.40 5.57 1.72
N ARG A 46 -4.24 5.10 2.65
CA ARG A 46 -5.33 5.90 3.21
C ARG A 46 -4.80 7.16 3.90
N GLU A 47 -3.73 7.05 4.69
CA GLU A 47 -3.11 8.19 5.35
C GLU A 47 -2.60 9.21 4.33
N MET A 48 -1.90 8.76 3.28
CA MET A 48 -1.43 9.65 2.20
C MET A 48 -2.56 10.37 1.47
N LEU A 49 -3.69 9.69 1.24
CA LEU A 49 -4.87 10.30 0.62
C LEU A 49 -5.50 11.37 1.53
N LEU A 50 -5.58 11.10 2.84
CA LEU A 50 -6.09 12.08 3.80
C LEU A 50 -5.16 13.28 3.93
N GLU A 51 -3.85 13.06 3.95
CA GLU A 51 -2.85 14.13 3.92
C GLU A 51 -2.99 14.99 2.66
N GLY A 52 -3.10 14.36 1.49
CA GLY A 52 -3.33 15.06 0.22
C GLY A 52 -4.65 15.84 0.21
N ALA A 53 -5.72 15.26 0.75
CA ALA A 53 -7.02 15.93 0.84
C ALA A 53 -7.02 17.12 1.82
N ALA A 54 -6.21 17.07 2.87
CA ALA A 54 -6.03 18.16 3.82
C ALA A 54 -5.04 19.22 3.31
N SER A 55 -4.28 18.93 2.26
CA SER A 55 -3.31 19.87 1.69
C SER A 55 -4.02 21.03 0.95
N PRO A 56 -3.40 22.22 0.88
CA PRO A 56 -3.94 23.31 0.09
C PRO A 56 -4.09 22.92 -1.38
N LEU A 57 -5.21 23.33 -1.99
CA LEU A 57 -5.39 23.16 -3.43
C LEU A 57 -4.33 23.96 -4.18
N SER A 58 -3.75 23.34 -5.21
CA SER A 58 -2.84 24.04 -6.11
C SER A 58 -3.61 25.08 -6.91
N GLU A 59 -3.12 26.32 -6.93
CA GLU A 59 -3.62 27.39 -7.80
C GLU A 59 -3.24 27.18 -9.28
N ASN A 60 -2.22 26.35 -9.54
CA ASN A 60 -1.79 26.04 -10.91
C ASN A 60 -2.79 25.11 -11.61
N VAL A 61 -2.95 25.30 -12.93
CA VAL A 61 -3.65 24.36 -13.82
C VAL A 61 -2.67 23.27 -14.26
N TRP A 62 -3.03 22.01 -13.99
CA TRP A 62 -2.18 20.85 -14.24
C TRP A 62 -2.32 20.41 -15.70
N ASN A 63 -1.82 21.22 -16.63
CA ASN A 63 -1.89 20.99 -18.07
C ASN A 63 -0.51 20.60 -18.67
N ALA A 64 -0.48 20.27 -19.95
CA ALA A 64 0.75 19.88 -20.64
C ALA A 64 1.85 20.97 -20.55
N GLU A 65 1.47 22.25 -20.62
CA GLU A 65 2.41 23.38 -20.55
C GLU A 65 3.07 23.50 -19.17
N TYR A 66 2.30 23.30 -18.09
CA TYR A 66 2.81 23.25 -16.73
C TYR A 66 3.89 22.15 -16.58
N PHE A 67 3.62 20.94 -17.06
CA PHE A 67 4.57 19.84 -16.98
C PHE A 67 5.81 20.06 -17.86
N GLU A 68 5.69 20.70 -19.03
CA GLU A 68 6.84 21.07 -19.85
C GLU A 68 7.74 22.10 -19.16
N LYS A 69 7.16 23.15 -18.56
CA LYS A 69 7.91 24.15 -17.78
C LYS A 69 8.65 23.51 -16.61
N MET A 70 8.00 22.60 -15.88
CA MET A 70 8.63 21.88 -14.77
C MET A 70 9.78 20.96 -15.23
N ARG A 71 9.65 20.30 -16.38
CA ARG A 71 10.76 19.49 -16.93
C ARG A 71 11.94 20.35 -17.37
N GLN A 72 11.67 21.54 -17.92
CA GLN A 72 12.71 22.47 -18.34
C GLN A 72 13.48 23.03 -17.14
N SER A 73 12.81 23.39 -16.05
CA SER A 73 13.47 23.88 -14.83
C SER A 73 14.40 22.83 -14.21
N LEU A 74 13.96 21.57 -14.12
CA LEU A 74 14.78 20.46 -13.60
C LEU A 74 16.02 20.16 -14.47
N LYS A 75 15.95 20.39 -15.80
CA LYS A 75 17.09 20.22 -16.70
C LYS A 75 18.09 21.37 -16.59
N ALA A 76 17.61 22.59 -16.35
CA ALA A 76 18.46 23.77 -16.17
C ALA A 76 19.24 23.71 -14.85
N GLU A 77 18.64 23.15 -13.80
CA GLU A 77 19.27 23.01 -12.47
C GLU A 77 20.38 21.94 -12.41
N LYS A 78 20.40 21.01 -13.37
CA LYS A 78 21.43 19.95 -13.49
C LYS A 78 22.67 20.37 -14.29
N LYS A 79 22.75 21.61 -14.76
CA LYS A 79 23.82 22.13 -15.60
C LYS A 79 24.61 23.21 -14.89
#